data_AF-A0A2N2SKE0-F1
#
_entry.id   AF-A0A2N2SKE0-F1
#
_cell.length_a   1.000
_cell.length_b   1.000
_cell.length_c   1.000
_cell.angle_alpha   90.00
_cell.angle_beta   90.00
_cell.angle_gamma   90.00
#
_symmetry.space_group_name_H-M   'P 1'
#
loop_
_entity.id
_entity.type
_entity.pdbx_description
1 polymer ?
#
loop_
_entity_poly.entity_id
_entity_poly.type
_entity_poly.pdbx_seq_one_letter_code
_entity_poly.pdbx_strand_id
1 'polypeptide(L)'
;WIRMHYVYPYPSVDDLIPLMAEGKILPYLDVPFQHASPRILKAMKRPANAENVLERVQKWRSICPDLTIRSTFITGFPGETEEDFEQLLQFLDQAQLDRVGAFAYSPVEGATANELADPVPDEVREERRARLMDFQEDISTQRLEAKIGREMTVLVDDIDEEGALARSPGDAPEIDGMVVIPDGDDLAPGDFVRVRITDCDVHDLYAERIEG
;
A
#
# COMPACT_ATOMS: atom_id res chain seq x y z
N TRP A 1 13.03 -7.89 12.62
CA TRP A 1 11.80 -7.86 11.81
C TRP A 1 11.99 -8.65 10.51
N ILE A 2 10.93 -9.28 9.99
CA ILE A 2 10.93 -9.97 8.68
C ILE A 2 9.75 -9.43 7.88
N ARG A 3 9.99 -8.84 6.71
CA ARG A 3 8.98 -8.20 5.84
C ARG A 3 8.92 -8.90 4.48
N MET A 4 7.72 -9.03 3.92
CA MET A 4 7.49 -9.66 2.62
C MET A 4 7.29 -8.59 1.53
N HIS A 5 8.06 -8.67 0.46
CA HIS A 5 7.96 -7.78 -0.71
C HIS A 5 7.63 -8.57 -1.97
N TYR A 6 7.00 -7.91 -2.96
CA TYR A 6 6.73 -8.48 -4.27
C TYR A 6 5.96 -9.81 -4.21
N VAL A 7 4.96 -9.88 -3.34
CA VAL A 7 4.18 -11.09 -3.09
C VAL A 7 3.16 -11.24 -4.21
N TYR A 8 3.32 -12.29 -5.01
CA TYR A 8 2.32 -12.62 -6.01
C TYR A 8 1.02 -13.11 -5.32
N PRO A 9 -0.18 -12.68 -5.74
CA PRO A 9 -1.45 -12.95 -5.04
C PRO A 9 -1.95 -14.41 -5.18
N TYR A 10 -1.09 -15.40 -5.03
CA TYR A 10 -1.50 -16.81 -5.01
C TYR A 10 -2.34 -17.15 -3.76
N PRO A 11 -3.22 -18.16 -3.81
CA PRO A 11 -4.03 -18.56 -2.66
C PRO A 11 -3.21 -18.82 -1.38
N SER A 12 -1.97 -19.32 -1.51
CA SER A 12 -1.06 -19.60 -0.39
C SER A 12 -0.68 -18.37 0.45
N VAL A 13 -0.92 -17.14 -0.04
CA VAL A 13 -0.70 -15.91 0.76
C VAL A 13 -1.64 -15.88 1.96
N ASP A 14 -2.81 -16.52 1.89
CA ASP A 14 -3.76 -16.60 3.01
C ASP A 14 -3.14 -17.26 4.25
N ASP A 15 -2.25 -18.23 4.04
CA ASP A 15 -1.58 -18.96 5.11
C ASP A 15 -0.55 -18.09 5.86
N LEU A 16 -0.14 -16.94 5.29
CA LEU A 16 0.79 -16.00 5.92
C LEU A 16 0.11 -15.08 6.92
N ILE A 17 -1.17 -14.78 6.75
CA ILE A 17 -1.87 -13.76 7.55
C ILE A 17 -1.94 -14.14 9.05
N PRO A 18 -2.23 -15.40 9.43
CA PRO A 18 -2.16 -15.79 10.84
C PRO A 18 -0.75 -15.61 11.44
N LEU A 19 0.30 -15.86 10.67
CA LEU A 19 1.68 -15.68 11.13
C LEU A 19 2.02 -14.20 11.35
N MET A 20 1.43 -13.30 10.56
CA MET A 20 1.51 -11.85 10.77
C MET A 20 0.79 -11.42 12.04
N ALA A 21 -0.43 -11.93 12.26
CA ALA A 21 -1.20 -11.65 13.47
C ALA A 21 -0.52 -12.16 14.75
N GLU A 22 0.20 -13.28 14.65
CA GLU A 22 1.02 -13.84 15.75
C GLU A 22 2.37 -13.12 15.93
N GLY A 23 2.72 -12.14 15.10
CA GLY A 23 3.96 -11.38 15.19
C GLY A 23 5.23 -12.14 14.76
N LYS A 24 5.08 -13.29 14.09
CA LYS A 24 6.23 -14.08 13.58
C LYS A 24 6.87 -13.44 12.36
N ILE A 25 6.06 -12.73 11.57
CA ILE A 25 6.47 -11.90 10.44
C ILE A 25 5.73 -10.57 10.55
N LEU A 26 6.27 -9.49 9.96
CA LEU A 26 5.63 -8.19 10.03
C LEU A 26 4.27 -8.20 9.31
N PRO A 27 3.27 -7.49 9.83
CA PRO A 27 1.95 -7.37 9.22
C PRO A 27 1.98 -6.40 8.03
N TYR A 28 2.72 -6.78 6.99
CA TYR A 28 2.91 -6.00 5.78
C TYR A 28 2.90 -6.90 4.55
N LEU A 29 2.09 -6.51 3.57
CA LEU A 29 1.97 -7.19 2.29
C LEU A 29 2.05 -6.21 1.13
N ASP A 30 3.09 -6.36 0.32
CA ASP A 30 3.21 -5.71 -0.98
C ASP A 30 2.73 -6.68 -2.07
N VAL A 31 1.48 -6.50 -2.51
CA VAL A 31 0.78 -7.40 -3.44
C VAL A 31 0.26 -6.58 -4.63
N PRO A 32 0.83 -6.73 -5.83
CA PRO A 32 0.48 -5.88 -6.96
C PRO A 32 -0.78 -6.40 -7.67
N PHE A 33 -1.93 -5.76 -7.40
CA PHE A 33 -3.23 -6.16 -7.96
C PHE A 33 -3.43 -5.76 -9.43
N GLN A 34 -2.70 -4.76 -9.92
CA GLN A 34 -2.73 -4.23 -11.29
C GLN A 34 -4.01 -3.51 -11.70
N HIS A 35 -5.19 -4.09 -11.45
CA HIS A 35 -6.49 -3.48 -11.71
C HIS A 35 -7.56 -4.15 -10.84
N ALA A 36 -8.76 -3.56 -10.77
CA ALA A 36 -9.93 -4.19 -10.13
C ALA A 36 -11.03 -4.67 -11.10
N SER A 37 -10.97 -4.29 -12.39
CA SER A 37 -12.00 -4.66 -13.37
C SER A 37 -11.73 -6.11 -13.81
N PRO A 38 -12.69 -7.03 -13.68
CA PRO A 38 -12.52 -8.41 -14.13
C PRO A 38 -12.18 -8.50 -15.63
N ARG A 39 -12.73 -7.58 -16.43
CA ARG A 39 -12.49 -7.52 -17.87
C ARG A 39 -11.04 -7.11 -18.17
N ILE A 40 -10.54 -6.07 -17.50
CA ILE A 40 -9.16 -5.61 -17.67
C ILE A 40 -8.16 -6.60 -17.11
N LEU A 41 -8.42 -7.17 -15.92
CA LEU A 41 -7.59 -8.24 -15.35
C LEU A 41 -7.47 -9.44 -16.29
N LYS A 42 -8.57 -9.85 -16.92
CA LYS A 42 -8.56 -10.91 -17.94
C LYS A 42 -7.72 -10.51 -19.16
N ALA A 43 -7.82 -9.27 -19.63
CA ALA A 43 -7.01 -8.76 -20.73
C ALA A 43 -5.51 -8.68 -20.39
N MET A 44 -5.18 -8.38 -19.12
CA MET A 44 -3.83 -8.45 -18.56
C MET A 44 -3.31 -9.89 -18.36
N LYS A 45 -4.09 -10.91 -18.76
CA LYS A 45 -3.80 -12.34 -18.58
C LYS A 45 -3.59 -12.72 -17.12
N ARG A 46 -4.23 -12.00 -16.19
CA ARG A 46 -4.28 -12.42 -14.79
C ARG A 46 -5.20 -13.64 -14.68
N PRO A 47 -4.84 -14.66 -13.87
CA PRO A 47 -5.66 -15.86 -13.73
C PRO A 47 -7.10 -15.48 -13.38
N ALA A 48 -8.08 -16.10 -14.07
CA ALA A 48 -9.51 -15.90 -13.80
C ALA A 48 -9.96 -16.36 -12.40
N ASN A 49 -9.05 -16.97 -11.63
CA ASN A 49 -9.18 -17.28 -10.22
C ASN A 49 -8.77 -16.11 -9.32
N ALA A 50 -8.85 -14.87 -9.83
CA ALA A 50 -9.00 -13.70 -8.99
C ALA A 50 -10.32 -13.88 -8.24
N GLU A 51 -10.25 -14.62 -7.12
CA GLU A 51 -11.17 -14.45 -6.00
C GLU A 51 -11.47 -12.97 -5.84
N ASN A 52 -12.67 -12.63 -5.39
CA ASN A 52 -13.04 -11.25 -5.13
C ASN A 52 -11.95 -10.62 -4.24
N VAL A 53 -11.04 -9.85 -4.84
CA VAL A 53 -9.82 -9.37 -4.18
C VAL A 53 -10.21 -8.54 -2.97
N LEU A 54 -11.35 -7.86 -3.06
CA LEU A 54 -11.95 -7.11 -1.97
C LEU A 54 -12.33 -8.03 -0.80
N GLU A 55 -13.07 -9.12 -1.04
CA GLU A 55 -13.41 -10.09 0.01
C GLU A 55 -12.15 -10.68 0.65
N ARG A 56 -11.11 -10.92 -0.16
CA ARG A 56 -9.84 -11.44 0.32
C ARG A 56 -9.10 -10.44 1.21
N VAL A 57 -9.02 -9.18 0.81
CA VAL A 57 -8.47 -8.08 1.62
C VAL A 57 -9.23 -7.94 2.94
N GLN A 58 -10.56 -7.96 2.89
CA GLN A 58 -11.42 -7.89 4.07
C GLN A 58 -11.19 -9.09 5.01
N LYS A 59 -11.11 -10.30 4.46
CA LYS A 59 -10.78 -11.51 5.22
C LYS A 59 -9.40 -11.39 5.88
N TRP A 60 -8.39 -10.95 5.15
CA TRP A 60 -7.04 -10.76 5.71
C TRP A 60 -7.05 -9.77 6.88
N ARG A 61 -7.72 -8.64 6.74
CA ARG A 61 -7.85 -7.65 7.82
C ARG A 61 -8.66 -8.14 9.01
N SER A 62 -9.63 -9.04 8.79
CA SER A 62 -10.35 -9.66 9.91
C SER A 62 -9.46 -10.58 10.76
N ILE A 63 -8.41 -11.17 10.16
CA ILE A 63 -7.44 -12.03 10.84
C ILE A 63 -6.30 -11.21 11.44
N CYS A 64 -5.78 -10.22 10.70
CA CYS A 64 -4.70 -9.33 11.11
C CYS A 64 -5.16 -7.87 10.94
N PRO A 65 -5.80 -7.26 11.95
CA PRO A 65 -6.31 -5.89 11.86
C PRO A 65 -5.23 -4.83 11.59
N ASP A 66 -3.99 -5.12 11.99
CA ASP A 66 -2.83 -4.25 11.81
C ASP A 66 -2.11 -4.44 10.47
N LEU A 67 -2.66 -5.28 9.59
CA LEU A 67 -2.10 -5.54 8.27
C LEU A 67 -2.07 -4.26 7.43
N THR A 68 -0.86 -3.85 7.07
CA THR A 68 -0.60 -2.85 6.04
C THR A 68 -0.55 -3.54 4.68
N ILE A 69 -1.36 -3.06 3.73
CA ILE A 69 -1.41 -3.57 2.36
C ILE A 69 -0.94 -2.48 1.40
N ARG A 70 0.13 -2.79 0.67
CA ARG A 70 0.64 -2.01 -0.45
C ARG A 70 0.26 -2.66 -1.77
N SER A 71 -0.17 -1.86 -2.73
CA SER A 71 -0.44 -2.35 -4.08
C SER A 71 -0.02 -1.39 -5.18
N THR A 72 -0.02 -1.89 -6.41
CA THR A 72 0.27 -1.11 -7.60
C THR A 72 -0.80 -1.37 -8.65
N PHE A 73 -1.27 -0.29 -9.28
CA PHE A 73 -2.26 -0.32 -10.35
C PHE A 73 -1.72 0.29 -11.65
N ILE A 74 -2.30 -0.16 -12.75
CA ILE A 74 -2.04 0.37 -14.09
C ILE A 74 -3.33 1.00 -14.60
N THR A 75 -3.28 2.29 -14.95
CA THR A 75 -4.40 3.02 -15.57
C THR A 75 -4.21 3.12 -17.08
N GLY A 76 -5.31 3.21 -17.83
CA GLY A 76 -5.28 3.37 -19.27
C GLY A 76 -4.79 2.14 -20.03
N PHE A 77 -4.95 0.94 -19.46
CA PHE A 77 -4.61 -0.31 -20.15
C PHE A 77 -5.41 -0.41 -21.47
N PRO A 78 -4.88 -1.02 -22.56
CA PRO A 78 -5.61 -1.14 -23.82
C PRO A 78 -7.01 -1.73 -23.62
N GLY A 79 -8.01 -0.99 -24.12
CA GLY A 79 -9.42 -1.29 -23.98
C GLY A 79 -10.09 -0.80 -22.68
N GLU A 80 -9.40 -0.15 -21.73
CA GLU A 80 -9.98 0.38 -20.49
C GLU A 80 -10.99 1.51 -20.72
N THR A 81 -12.23 1.29 -20.27
CA THR A 81 -13.31 2.28 -20.36
C THR A 81 -13.44 3.08 -19.07
N GLU A 82 -14.25 4.14 -19.09
CA GLU A 82 -14.52 4.91 -17.87
C GLU A 82 -15.20 4.06 -16.79
N GLU A 83 -16.08 3.13 -17.17
CA GLU A 83 -16.74 2.22 -16.23
C GLU A 83 -15.74 1.31 -15.52
N ASP A 84 -14.70 0.81 -16.22
CA ASP A 84 -13.66 0.00 -15.57
C ASP A 84 -12.82 0.83 -14.59
N PHE A 85 -12.54 2.08 -14.96
CA PHE A 85 -11.80 2.99 -14.10
C PHE A 85 -12.61 3.37 -12.85
N GLU A 86 -13.91 3.64 -12.99
CA GLU A 86 -14.81 3.86 -11.85
C GLU A 86 -14.91 2.63 -10.94
N GLN A 87 -14.94 1.41 -11.49
CA GLN A 87 -14.86 0.18 -10.69
C GLN A 87 -13.55 0.07 -9.90
N LEU A 88 -12.43 0.57 -10.46
CA LEU A 88 -11.15 0.63 -9.77
C LEU A 88 -11.19 1.60 -8.59
N LEU A 89 -11.75 2.80 -8.76
CA LEU A 89 -11.92 3.75 -7.66
C LEU A 89 -12.86 3.19 -6.58
N GLN A 90 -13.97 2.57 -6.97
CA GLN A 90 -14.91 1.93 -6.04
C GLN A 90 -14.27 0.77 -5.28
N PHE A 91 -13.34 0.03 -5.91
CA PHE A 91 -12.57 -0.99 -5.23
C PHE A 91 -11.64 -0.37 -4.17
N LEU A 92 -10.91 0.69 -4.51
CA LEU A 92 -10.02 1.38 -3.56
C LEU A 92 -10.80 1.91 -2.35
N ASP A 93 -11.95 2.53 -2.60
CA ASP A 93 -12.85 3.02 -1.56
C ASP A 93 -13.27 1.93 -0.57
N GLN A 94 -13.59 0.73 -1.06
CA GLN A 94 -14.02 -0.38 -0.21
C GLN A 94 -12.86 -1.14 0.43
N ALA A 95 -11.73 -1.26 -0.28
CA ALA A 95 -10.57 -2.01 0.18
C ALA A 95 -9.75 -1.20 1.21
N GLN A 96 -9.81 0.13 1.13
CA GLN A 96 -9.12 1.05 2.03
C GLN A 96 -7.63 0.72 2.15
N LEU A 97 -6.95 0.52 1.00
CA LEU A 97 -5.54 0.10 0.97
C LEU A 97 -4.63 1.17 1.59
N ASP A 98 -3.61 0.73 2.32
CA ASP A 98 -2.75 1.64 3.10
C ASP A 98 -1.76 2.42 2.23
N ARG A 99 -1.27 1.80 1.16
CA ARG A 99 -0.31 2.41 0.23
C ARG A 99 -0.65 1.96 -1.19
N VAL A 100 -0.78 2.90 -2.12
CA VAL A 100 -0.98 2.56 -3.53
C VAL A 100 -0.08 3.42 -4.42
N GLY A 101 0.58 2.75 -5.36
CA GLY A 101 1.19 3.42 -6.52
C GLY A 101 0.36 3.17 -7.78
N ALA A 102 0.34 4.15 -8.69
CA ALA A 102 -0.28 3.99 -10.00
C ALA A 102 0.68 4.39 -11.12
N PHE A 103 0.61 3.65 -12.22
CA PHE A 103 1.35 3.94 -13.44
C PHE A 103 0.38 4.02 -14.62
N ALA A 104 0.51 5.04 -15.45
CA ALA A 104 -0.15 5.03 -16.75
C ALA A 104 0.45 3.91 -17.61
N TYR A 105 -0.40 3.19 -18.33
CA TYR A 105 0.06 2.14 -19.23
C TYR A 105 0.99 2.71 -20.30
N SER A 106 2.19 2.16 -20.38
CA SER A 106 3.19 2.49 -21.39
C SER A 106 3.45 1.28 -22.30
N PRO A 107 3.29 1.43 -23.63
CA PRO A 107 3.49 0.33 -24.57
C PRO A 107 4.99 0.09 -24.79
N VAL A 108 5.56 -0.86 -24.04
CA VAL A 108 6.95 -1.30 -24.22
C VAL A 108 7.04 -2.18 -25.47
N GLU A 109 8.11 -2.04 -26.24
CA GLU A 109 8.37 -2.86 -27.43
C GLU A 109 8.29 -4.36 -27.09
N GLY A 110 7.54 -5.12 -27.89
CA GLY A 110 7.34 -6.57 -27.68
C GLY A 110 6.28 -6.96 -26.65
N ALA A 111 5.61 -6.01 -25.98
CA ALA A 111 4.53 -6.35 -25.06
C ALA A 111 3.30 -6.87 -25.81
N THR A 112 2.80 -8.05 -25.45
CA THR A 112 1.56 -8.63 -26.06
C THR A 112 0.32 -7.76 -25.86
N ALA A 113 0.34 -6.85 -24.88
CA ALA A 113 -0.73 -5.89 -24.66
C ALA A 113 -0.83 -4.85 -25.81
N ASN A 114 0.24 -4.61 -26.56
CA ASN A 114 0.23 -3.72 -27.73
C ASN A 114 -0.63 -4.25 -28.89
N GLU A 115 -0.94 -5.55 -28.89
CA GLU A 115 -1.77 -6.21 -29.91
C GLU A 115 -3.27 -6.12 -29.59
N LEU A 116 -3.62 -5.63 -28.40
CA LEU A 116 -5.01 -5.46 -27.98
C LEU A 116 -5.65 -4.27 -28.70
N ALA A 117 -6.94 -4.40 -29.01
CA ALA A 117 -7.71 -3.32 -29.62
C ALA A 117 -7.93 -2.14 -28.65
N ASP A 118 -8.31 -1.01 -29.22
CA ASP A 118 -8.75 0.20 -28.50
C ASP A 118 -7.71 0.75 -27.50
N PRO A 119 -6.51 1.17 -27.98
CA PRO A 119 -5.55 1.83 -27.13
C PRO A 119 -6.13 3.12 -26.56
N VAL A 120 -6.04 3.29 -25.24
CA VAL A 120 -6.45 4.53 -24.57
C VAL A 120 -5.47 5.66 -24.93
N PRO A 121 -5.92 6.88 -25.28
CA PRO A 121 -5.00 7.99 -25.56
C PRO A 121 -4.14 8.33 -24.34
N ASP A 122 -2.87 8.70 -24.56
CA ASP A 122 -1.89 9.00 -23.50
C ASP A 122 -2.42 10.02 -22.47
N GLU A 123 -3.02 11.11 -22.96
CA GLU A 123 -3.65 12.14 -22.13
C GLU A 123 -4.69 11.56 -21.15
N VAL A 124 -5.50 10.60 -21.61
CA VAL A 124 -6.53 9.94 -20.77
C VAL A 124 -5.88 8.98 -19.76
N ARG A 125 -4.78 8.30 -20.12
CA ARG A 125 -4.07 7.40 -19.19
C ARG A 125 -3.47 8.19 -18.03
N GLU A 126 -2.85 9.32 -18.35
CA GLU A 126 -2.25 10.25 -17.40
C GLU A 126 -3.29 10.96 -16.54
N GLU A 127 -4.41 11.41 -17.13
CA GLU A 127 -5.55 11.96 -16.39
C GLU A 127 -6.08 10.95 -15.36
N ARG A 128 -6.29 9.69 -15.77
CA ARG A 128 -6.72 8.62 -14.87
C ARG A 128 -5.70 8.31 -13.79
N ARG A 129 -4.41 8.33 -14.11
CA ARG A 129 -3.35 8.15 -13.12
C ARG A 129 -3.43 9.25 -12.06
N ALA A 130 -3.54 10.51 -12.47
CA ALA A 130 -3.67 11.64 -11.54
C ALA A 130 -4.92 11.50 -10.67
N ARG A 131 -6.09 11.25 -11.28
CA ARG A 131 -7.37 11.03 -10.54
C ARG A 131 -7.28 9.89 -9.53
N LEU A 132 -6.62 8.79 -9.86
CA LEU A 132 -6.42 7.66 -8.95
C LEU A 132 -5.50 8.06 -7.78
N MET A 133 -4.39 8.74 -8.06
CA MET A 133 -3.46 9.18 -7.02
C MET A 133 -4.11 10.18 -6.07
N ASP A 134 -4.85 11.17 -6.58
CA ASP A 134 -5.61 12.13 -5.77
C ASP A 134 -6.63 11.39 -4.87
N PHE A 135 -7.38 10.43 -5.43
CA PHE A 135 -8.33 9.62 -4.67
C PHE A 135 -7.66 8.76 -3.59
N GLN A 136 -6.47 8.23 -3.88
CA GLN A 136 -5.71 7.43 -2.94
C GLN A 136 -5.09 8.28 -1.82
N GLU A 137 -4.75 9.54 -2.08
CA GLU A 137 -4.21 10.45 -1.07
C GLU A 137 -5.16 10.55 0.12
N ASP A 138 -6.45 10.80 -0.15
CA ASP A 138 -7.52 10.86 0.86
C ASP A 138 -7.60 9.56 1.69
N ILE A 139 -7.50 8.39 1.04
CA ILE A 139 -7.52 7.09 1.73
C ILE A 139 -6.26 6.96 2.60
N SER A 140 -5.09 7.28 2.07
CA SER A 140 -3.81 7.12 2.77
C SER A 140 -3.76 7.99 4.02
N THR A 141 -4.23 9.24 3.93
CA THR A 141 -4.39 10.13 5.08
C THR A 141 -5.34 9.53 6.12
N GLN A 142 -6.53 9.06 5.75
CA GLN A 142 -7.47 8.42 6.69
C GLN A 142 -6.85 7.19 7.39
N ARG A 143 -6.02 6.41 6.68
CA ARG A 143 -5.31 5.25 7.24
C ARG A 143 -4.23 5.66 8.23
N LEU A 144 -3.54 6.78 8.01
CA LEU A 144 -2.56 7.34 8.95
C LEU A 144 -3.25 7.98 10.16
N GLU A 145 -4.30 8.75 9.96
CA GLU A 145 -5.10 9.37 11.04
C GLU A 145 -5.65 8.31 12.00
N ALA A 146 -6.09 7.16 11.48
CA ALA A 146 -6.56 6.04 12.30
C ALA A 146 -5.47 5.43 13.21
N LYS A 147 -4.19 5.78 13.01
CA LYS A 147 -3.08 5.38 13.89
C LYS A 147 -2.86 6.36 15.04
N ILE A 148 -3.40 7.58 14.99
CA ILE A 148 -3.25 8.56 16.07
C ILE A 148 -3.80 7.98 17.39
N GLY A 149 -3.03 8.15 18.46
CA GLY A 149 -3.30 7.60 19.79
C GLY A 149 -2.89 6.14 19.98
N ARG A 150 -2.50 5.43 18.91
CA ARG A 150 -2.00 4.05 19.02
C ARG A 150 -0.57 4.02 19.53
N GLU A 151 -0.26 2.98 20.30
CA GLU A 151 1.10 2.68 20.73
C GLU A 151 1.71 1.60 19.84
N MET A 152 2.98 1.76 19.46
CA MET A 152 3.70 0.75 18.68
C MET A 152 5.20 0.79 18.94
N THR A 153 5.88 -0.30 18.59
CA THR A 153 7.34 -0.35 18.55
C THR A 153 7.81 0.04 17.16
N VAL A 154 8.69 1.03 17.07
CA VAL A 154 9.32 1.52 15.84
C VAL A 154 10.81 1.20 15.85
N LEU A 155 11.42 1.18 14.66
CA LEU A 155 12.85 0.98 14.46
C LEU A 155 13.46 2.28 13.97
N VAL A 156 14.42 2.84 14.71
CA VAL A 156 15.16 4.05 14.31
C VAL A 156 16.08 3.70 13.13
N ASP A 157 15.99 4.46 12.04
CA ASP A 157 16.85 4.31 10.87
C ASP A 157 17.90 5.43 10.79
N ASP A 158 17.56 6.65 11.21
CA ASP A 158 18.46 7.80 11.17
C ASP A 158 18.15 8.83 12.27
N ILE A 159 19.08 9.76 12.50
CA ILE A 159 18.94 10.92 13.40
C ILE A 159 19.31 12.18 12.64
N ASP A 160 18.44 13.19 12.64
CA ASP A 160 18.66 14.46 11.96
C ASP A 160 18.30 15.68 12.84
N GLU A 161 18.08 16.84 12.21
CA GLU A 161 17.73 18.07 12.92
C GLU A 161 16.30 18.10 13.46
N GLU A 162 15.42 17.24 12.95
CA GLU A 162 14.03 17.10 13.41
C GLU A 162 13.89 16.08 14.54
N GLY A 163 14.89 15.23 14.76
CA GLY A 163 14.94 14.24 15.83
C GLY A 163 15.33 12.86 15.32
N ALA A 164 14.70 11.81 15.85
CA ALA A 164 14.89 10.46 15.32
C ALA A 164 13.88 10.15 14.21
N LEU A 165 14.39 9.68 13.08
CA LEU A 165 13.61 9.16 11.96
C LEU A 165 13.54 7.64 12.07
N ALA A 166 12.32 7.13 12.24
CA ALA A 166 12.07 5.71 12.45
C ALA A 166 11.06 5.15 11.44
N ARG A 167 10.90 3.83 11.41
CA ARG A 167 9.83 3.16 10.67
C ARG A 167 8.97 2.30 11.58
N SER A 168 7.68 2.25 11.28
CA SER A 168 6.78 1.32 11.95
C SER A 168 6.85 -0.09 11.32
N PRO A 169 6.24 -1.11 11.96
CA PRO A 169 6.01 -2.41 11.34
C PRO A 169 5.32 -2.31 9.98
N GLY A 170 4.54 -1.26 9.73
CA GLY A 170 3.85 -1.00 8.46
C GLY A 170 4.70 -0.34 7.38
N ASP A 171 5.92 0.13 7.67
CA ASP A 171 6.67 0.96 6.72
C ASP A 171 7.91 0.25 6.17
N ALA A 172 7.93 0.06 4.85
CA ALA A 172 9.11 -0.41 4.14
C ALA A 172 10.17 0.71 4.01
N PRO A 173 11.46 0.36 4.08
CA PRO A 173 12.54 1.34 3.93
C PRO A 173 12.48 2.00 2.55
N GLU A 174 12.82 3.30 2.51
CA GLU A 174 12.96 4.15 1.31
C GLU A 174 11.69 4.40 0.47
N ILE A 175 10.67 3.52 0.54
CA ILE A 175 9.51 3.57 -0.36
C ILE A 175 8.21 4.00 0.32
N ASP A 176 8.13 3.84 1.63
CA ASP A 176 7.00 4.26 2.45
C ASP A 176 7.43 5.43 3.36
N GLY A 177 6.47 6.01 4.07
CA GLY A 177 6.72 7.10 5.01
C GLY A 177 7.41 6.66 6.29
N MET A 178 7.69 7.63 7.15
CA MET A 178 8.45 7.47 8.39
C MET A 178 7.63 7.83 9.63
N VAL A 179 8.21 7.53 10.78
CA VAL A 179 7.75 7.96 12.09
C VAL A 179 8.81 8.91 12.65
N VAL A 180 8.45 10.18 12.75
CA VAL A 180 9.32 11.22 13.33
C VAL A 180 9.11 11.25 14.84
N ILE A 181 10.21 11.19 15.59
CA ILE A 181 10.25 11.30 17.05
C ILE A 181 11.06 12.56 17.40
N PRO A 182 10.40 13.72 17.62
CA PRO A 182 11.12 14.99 17.74
C PRO A 182 12.14 15.03 18.88
N ASP A 183 11.76 14.56 20.06
CA ASP A 183 12.66 14.44 21.20
C ASP A 183 13.44 13.11 21.14
N GLY A 184 14.03 12.77 19.99
CA GLY A 184 14.69 11.48 19.73
C GLY A 184 16.21 11.58 19.53
N ASP A 185 16.82 12.73 19.75
CA ASP A 185 18.23 13.02 19.46
C ASP A 185 19.24 12.16 20.24
N ASP A 186 18.81 11.58 21.36
CA ASP A 186 19.62 10.65 22.17
C ASP A 186 19.59 9.19 21.69
N LEU A 187 18.77 8.87 20.69
CA LEU A 187 18.65 7.53 20.11
C LEU A 187 19.75 7.26 19.07
N ALA A 188 19.90 6.00 18.68
CA ALA A 188 20.80 5.58 17.61
C ALA A 188 20.08 4.73 16.54
N PRO A 189 20.53 4.78 15.28
CA PRO A 189 20.08 3.85 14.25
C PRO A 189 20.20 2.39 14.69
N GLY A 190 19.12 1.63 14.53
CA GLY A 190 18.99 0.25 14.99
C GLY A 190 18.25 0.09 16.32
N ASP A 191 17.97 1.18 17.05
CA ASP A 191 17.20 1.12 18.29
C ASP A 191 15.73 0.80 18.02
N PHE A 192 15.18 -0.07 18.88
CA PHE A 192 13.74 -0.32 18.93
C PHE A 192 13.13 0.48 20.07
N VAL A 193 12.20 1.38 19.73
CA VAL A 193 11.60 2.32 20.69
C VAL A 193 10.08 2.15 20.70
N ARG A 194 9.47 2.21 21.88
CA ARG A 194 8.02 2.22 22.01
C ARG A 194 7.52 3.66 22.02
N VAL A 195 6.57 3.95 21.14
CA VAL A 195 6.07 5.31 20.91
C VAL A 195 4.55 5.33 20.87
N ARG A 196 3.96 6.49 21.13
CA ARG A 196 2.54 6.79 20.87
C ARG A 196 2.47 7.74 19.68
N ILE A 197 1.69 7.38 18.67
CA ILE A 197 1.44 8.28 17.53
C ILE A 197 0.59 9.45 18.01
N THR A 198 1.04 10.67 17.76
CA THR A 198 0.38 11.90 18.21
C THR A 198 -0.22 12.69 17.06
N ASP A 199 0.35 12.58 15.86
CA ASP A 199 -0.12 13.28 14.66
C ASP A 199 0.30 12.54 13.38
N CYS A 200 -0.18 13.01 12.24
CA CYS A 200 0.28 12.57 10.92
C CYS A 200 0.11 13.68 9.87
N ASP A 201 0.92 13.63 8.82
CA ASP A 201 0.63 14.31 7.58
C ASP A 201 0.16 13.31 6.50
N VAL A 202 0.28 13.67 5.22
CA VAL A 202 -0.14 12.82 4.10
C VAL A 202 0.70 11.54 3.96
N HIS A 203 1.93 11.53 4.48
CA HIS A 203 2.89 10.46 4.25
C HIS A 203 3.48 9.89 5.55
N ASP A 204 3.67 10.73 6.55
CA ASP A 204 4.47 10.49 7.73
C ASP A 204 3.66 10.59 9.03
N LEU A 205 4.14 9.88 10.05
CA LEU A 205 3.58 9.90 11.40
C LEU A 205 4.50 10.69 12.33
N TYR A 206 3.92 11.36 13.30
CA TYR A 206 4.64 11.98 14.40
C TYR A 206 4.31 11.24 15.69
N ALA A 207 5.31 11.06 16.55
CA ALA A 207 5.14 10.26 17.74
C ALA A 207 5.95 10.78 18.94
N GLU A 208 5.43 10.52 20.13
CA GLU A 208 6.12 10.73 21.40
C GLU A 208 6.63 9.40 21.96
N ARG A 209 7.78 9.43 22.65
CA ARG A 209 8.29 8.26 23.36
C ARG A 209 7.39 7.93 24.54
N ILE A 210 7.17 6.64 24.77
CA ILE A 210 6.47 6.16 25.98
C ILE A 210 7.54 5.63 26.94
N GLU A 211 7.62 6.21 28.14
CA GLU A 211 8.42 5.63 29.22
C GLU A 211 7.81 4.28 29.66
N GLY A 212 8.66 3.26 29.75
CA GLY A 212 8.29 1.91 30.16
C GLY A 212 8.23 1.72 31.67
#